data_AF-A0A158P5F2-F1
#
_entry.id   AF-A0A158P5F2-F1
#
_cell.length_a   1.000
_cell.length_b   1.000
_cell.length_c   1.000
_cell.angle_alpha   90.00
_cell.angle_beta   90.00
_cell.angle_gamma   90.00
#
_symmetry.space_group_name_H-M   'P 1'
#
loop_
_entity.id
_entity.type
_entity.pdbx_description
1 polymer ?
#
loop_
_entity_poly.entity_id
_entity_poly.type
_entity_poly.pdbx_seq_one_letter_code
_entity_poly.pdbx_strand_id
1 'polypeptide(L)'
;MPSISMQQFFVRNEELKPYPKVSIDSIQSRYLLMISSTSNIYGKCFFVLTIISSNLLHCRYLLYNFMDPSLSIQFKTFLYVFLEIAMFSSFYFNYNHNLLKQIEEHWNGLQIDYDYETRKYFWTHKAIYRRLTYAMLLILNISYQFHLWNDNYMIKYKGKLASVIFYLVFIICGPIHYFNHFCKTCINMDLPILAQTAVQFNLIKLKKLLDESAKDENSLDINDIQNIRYKYLLSCRLVDKINEIMSPLLLCRFTYFLLNAWSLSYSLLYAKQGQSYQWLSVIQSGLILTAILLYTHSSIKIHEKSLELLATVYKLSLKTNSMALLNEISLFLKHEEIGFTFGGIFMLTTSSLSTLFSILITVMIALPSFSR
;
A
#
# COMPACT_ATOMS: atom_id res chain seq x y z
N MET A 1 17.00 -29.11 24.78
CA MET A 1 17.46 -28.00 25.64
C MET A 1 16.29 -27.06 25.87
N PRO A 2 15.66 -27.12 27.05
CA PRO A 2 14.47 -26.32 27.38
C PRO A 2 14.83 -25.08 28.21
N SER A 3 14.30 -23.92 27.80
CA SER A 3 13.78 -22.91 28.72
C SER A 3 12.74 -22.05 27.98
N ILE A 4 11.58 -22.66 27.71
CA ILE A 4 10.32 -22.02 27.30
C ILE A 4 9.68 -21.38 28.55
N SER A 5 10.44 -20.57 29.27
CA SER A 5 10.06 -20.02 30.56
C SER A 5 10.24 -18.51 30.56
N MET A 6 9.38 -17.78 29.83
CA MET A 6 9.03 -16.37 30.12
C MET A 6 8.02 -15.77 29.12
N GLN A 7 6.95 -16.50 28.80
CA GLN A 7 5.75 -15.89 28.19
C GLN A 7 4.47 -16.09 29.04
N GLN A 8 4.61 -16.56 30.28
CA GLN A 8 3.48 -16.85 31.17
C GLN A 8 3.16 -15.75 32.19
N PHE A 9 3.85 -14.62 32.21
CA PHE A 9 3.52 -13.53 33.14
C PHE A 9 2.75 -12.41 32.45
N PHE A 10 1.53 -12.17 32.96
CA PHE A 10 0.50 -11.21 32.55
C PHE A 10 -0.56 -11.71 31.54
N VAL A 11 -1.24 -12.80 31.89
CA VAL A 11 -2.62 -13.03 31.45
C VAL A 11 -3.55 -12.58 32.57
N ARG A 12 -4.01 -11.33 32.50
CA ARG A 12 -5.22 -10.88 33.22
C ARG A 12 -6.41 -11.69 32.66
N ASN A 13 -7.34 -12.08 33.53
CA ASN A 13 -8.50 -12.97 33.34
C ASN A 13 -9.50 -12.61 32.21
N GLU A 14 -9.04 -12.38 30.99
CA GLU A 14 -9.86 -12.36 29.78
C GLU A 14 -9.34 -13.49 28.88
N GLU A 15 -10.23 -14.37 28.41
CA GLU A 15 -9.89 -15.39 27.41
C GLU A 15 -9.26 -14.68 26.20
N LEU A 16 -7.94 -14.81 26.05
CA LEU A 16 -7.21 -14.15 24.99
C LEU A 16 -7.77 -14.61 23.64
N LYS A 17 -8.37 -13.67 22.90
CA LYS A 17 -8.93 -13.96 21.57
C LYS A 17 -7.84 -14.62 20.70
N PRO A 18 -8.07 -15.84 20.17
CA PRO A 18 -7.04 -16.52 19.40
C PRO A 18 -6.83 -15.80 18.06
N TYR A 19 -5.71 -15.10 17.93
CA TYR A 19 -5.31 -14.49 16.66
C TYR A 19 -4.58 -15.54 15.77
N PRO A 20 -4.96 -15.67 14.48
CA PRO A 20 -4.33 -16.63 13.60
C PRO A 20 -2.85 -16.32 13.35
N LYS A 21 -2.11 -17.30 12.80
CA LYS A 21 -0.76 -17.09 12.27
C LYS A 21 -0.77 -15.94 11.27
N VAL A 22 0.25 -15.07 11.31
CA VAL A 22 0.37 -13.99 10.33
C VAL A 22 0.75 -14.61 8.99
N SER A 23 -0.04 -14.32 7.96
CA SER A 23 0.24 -14.76 6.61
C SER A 23 -0.31 -13.78 5.59
N ILE A 24 0.46 -13.60 4.52
CA ILE A 24 0.06 -12.92 3.29
C ILE A 24 -0.44 -13.89 2.22
N ASP A 25 -0.38 -15.21 2.48
CA ASP A 25 -0.97 -16.27 1.66
C ASP A 25 -2.50 -16.31 1.83
N SER A 26 -3.13 -15.24 1.34
CA SER A 26 -4.58 -15.10 1.27
C SER A 26 -5.11 -15.59 -0.08
N ILE A 27 -6.43 -15.82 -0.18
CA ILE A 27 -7.08 -16.20 -1.45
C ILE A 27 -6.73 -15.20 -2.57
N GLN A 28 -6.67 -13.90 -2.24
CA GLN A 28 -6.31 -12.85 -3.18
C GLN A 28 -4.85 -12.97 -3.67
N SER A 29 -3.93 -13.30 -2.76
CA SER A 29 -2.52 -13.58 -3.06
C SER A 29 -2.38 -14.80 -3.96
N ARG A 30 -2.99 -15.93 -3.60
CA ARG A 30 -2.95 -17.17 -4.40
C ARG A 30 -3.47 -16.97 -5.81
N TYR A 31 -4.59 -16.25 -5.97
CA TYR A 31 -5.13 -15.91 -7.27
C TYR A 31 -4.13 -15.09 -8.11
N LEU A 32 -3.54 -14.04 -7.54
CA LEU A 32 -2.60 -13.19 -8.27
C LEU A 32 -1.27 -13.90 -8.57
N LEU A 33 -0.84 -14.84 -7.72
CA LEU A 33 0.33 -15.68 -7.98
C LEU A 33 0.09 -16.68 -9.10
N MET A 34 -1.11 -17.26 -9.18
CA MET A 34 -1.53 -18.13 -10.28
C MET A 34 -1.40 -17.44 -11.64
N ILE A 35 -1.54 -16.11 -11.67
CA ILE A 35 -1.45 -15.28 -12.87
C ILE A 35 -0.21 -14.38 -12.88
N SER A 36 0.86 -14.75 -12.17
CA SER A 36 2.11 -13.96 -12.06
C SER A 36 3.13 -14.25 -13.17
N SER A 37 4.21 -13.48 -13.23
CA SER A 37 5.30 -13.66 -14.22
C SER A 37 6.00 -15.02 -14.14
N THR A 38 6.02 -15.64 -12.96
CA THR A 38 6.62 -16.96 -12.72
C THR A 38 5.63 -18.12 -12.80
N SER A 39 4.38 -17.85 -13.20
CA SER A 39 3.36 -18.89 -13.38
C SER A 39 3.62 -19.78 -14.61
N ASN A 40 2.87 -20.88 -14.71
CA ASN A 40 2.89 -21.76 -15.88
C ASN A 40 2.28 -21.07 -17.13
N ILE A 41 2.29 -21.76 -18.28
CA ILE A 41 1.78 -21.22 -19.55
C ILE A 41 0.33 -20.73 -19.41
N TYR A 42 -0.52 -21.47 -18.69
CA TYR A 42 -1.92 -21.08 -18.47
C TYR A 42 -2.06 -19.77 -17.68
N GLY A 43 -1.27 -19.58 -16.62
CA GLY A 43 -1.24 -18.34 -15.85
C GLY A 43 -0.80 -17.14 -16.69
N LYS A 44 0.21 -17.32 -17.54
CA LYS A 44 0.68 -16.30 -18.49
C LYS A 44 -0.38 -15.94 -19.53
N CYS A 45 -1.08 -16.94 -20.09
CA CYS A 45 -2.21 -16.70 -20.99
C CYS A 45 -3.34 -15.93 -20.30
N PHE A 46 -3.68 -16.29 -19.06
CA PHE A 46 -4.70 -15.61 -18.29
C PHE A 46 -4.31 -14.16 -17.97
N PHE A 47 -3.02 -13.89 -17.70
CA PHE A 47 -2.51 -12.54 -17.56
C PHE A 47 -2.68 -11.71 -18.84
N VAL A 48 -2.34 -12.28 -20.01
CA VAL A 48 -2.54 -11.61 -21.31
C VAL A 48 -4.02 -11.28 -21.52
N LEU A 49 -4.92 -12.22 -21.23
CA LEU A 49 -6.37 -11.98 -21.28
C LEU A 49 -6.79 -10.86 -20.33
N THR A 50 -6.22 -10.81 -19.12
CA THR A 50 -6.53 -9.77 -18.14
C THR A 50 -6.04 -8.39 -18.58
N ILE A 51 -4.83 -8.30 -19.16
CA ILE A 51 -4.32 -7.06 -19.74
C ILE A 51 -5.18 -6.60 -20.91
N ILE A 52 -5.52 -7.50 -21.84
CA ILE A 52 -6.39 -7.17 -22.98
C ILE A 52 -7.74 -6.66 -22.47
N SER A 53 -8.34 -7.37 -21.51
CA SER A 53 -9.60 -6.98 -20.87
C SER A 53 -9.51 -5.59 -20.21
N SER A 54 -8.44 -5.32 -19.47
CA SER A 54 -8.21 -4.04 -18.82
C SER A 54 -8.00 -2.92 -19.85
N ASN A 55 -7.23 -3.18 -20.90
CA ASN A 55 -7.01 -2.26 -22.00
C ASN A 55 -8.33 -1.96 -22.72
N LEU A 56 -9.16 -2.96 -23.02
CA LEU A 56 -10.46 -2.72 -23.65
C LEU A 56 -11.38 -1.85 -22.79
N LEU A 57 -11.38 -2.05 -21.47
CA LEU A 57 -12.14 -1.23 -20.53
C LEU A 57 -11.66 0.23 -20.53
N HIS A 58 -10.35 0.46 -20.46
CA HIS A 58 -9.76 1.79 -20.38
C HIS A 58 -9.67 2.52 -21.73
N CYS A 59 -9.34 1.81 -22.81
CA CYS A 59 -9.32 2.35 -24.17
C CYS A 59 -10.70 2.72 -24.68
N ARG A 60 -11.80 2.24 -24.08
CA ARG A 60 -13.16 2.77 -24.37
C ARG A 60 -13.21 4.28 -24.15
N TYR A 61 -12.60 4.77 -23.08
CA TYR A 61 -12.55 6.21 -22.79
C TYR A 61 -11.72 6.96 -23.83
N LEU A 62 -10.62 6.37 -24.31
CA LEU A 62 -9.82 6.95 -25.39
C LEU A 62 -10.58 6.97 -26.72
N LEU A 63 -11.20 5.86 -27.11
CA LEU A 63 -12.00 5.75 -28.34
C LEU A 63 -13.16 6.74 -28.36
N TYR A 64 -13.75 7.02 -27.20
CA TYR A 64 -14.82 8.01 -27.07
C TYR A 64 -14.29 9.46 -27.15
N ASN A 65 -13.15 9.75 -26.49
CA ASN A 65 -12.56 11.09 -26.48
C ASN A 65 -11.80 11.45 -27.77
N PHE A 66 -11.39 10.48 -28.58
CA PHE A 66 -10.82 10.73 -29.92
C PHE A 66 -11.85 11.37 -30.87
N MET A 67 -13.15 11.26 -30.57
CA MET A 67 -14.22 11.89 -31.33
C MET A 67 -14.49 13.34 -30.88
N ASP A 68 -13.82 13.83 -29.83
CA ASP A 68 -13.97 15.18 -29.28
C ASP A 68 -12.61 15.93 -29.40
N PRO A 69 -12.52 17.06 -30.12
CA PRO A 69 -11.23 17.60 -30.61
C PRO A 69 -10.37 18.34 -29.57
N SER A 70 -10.72 18.32 -28.27
CA SER A 70 -9.93 19.02 -27.25
C SER A 70 -8.69 18.22 -26.82
N LEU A 71 -7.52 18.66 -27.30
CA LEU A 71 -6.21 18.03 -27.05
C LEU A 71 -5.90 17.78 -25.56
N SER A 72 -6.35 18.66 -24.67
CA SER A 72 -6.09 18.58 -23.22
C SER A 72 -6.84 17.42 -22.53
N ILE A 73 -8.07 17.13 -22.97
CA ILE A 73 -8.85 16.00 -22.45
C ILE A 73 -8.23 14.69 -22.91
N GLN A 74 -7.74 14.63 -24.15
CA GLN A 74 -7.09 13.44 -24.71
C GLN A 74 -5.78 13.09 -23.98
N PHE A 75 -4.93 14.08 -23.66
CA PHE A 75 -3.68 13.83 -22.94
C PHE A 75 -3.91 13.32 -21.50
N LYS A 76 -4.88 13.91 -20.78
CA LYS A 76 -5.24 13.44 -19.43
C LYS A 76 -5.73 11.99 -19.47
N THR A 77 -6.65 11.66 -20.37
CA THR A 77 -7.17 10.31 -20.50
C THR A 77 -6.06 9.34 -20.89
N PHE A 78 -5.15 9.73 -21.78
CA PHE A 78 -3.99 8.92 -22.14
C PHE A 78 -3.10 8.61 -20.93
N LEU A 79 -2.72 9.63 -20.16
CA LEU A 79 -1.90 9.44 -18.95
C LEU A 79 -2.59 8.55 -17.92
N TYR A 80 -3.90 8.71 -17.74
CA TYR A 80 -4.69 7.84 -16.86
C TYR A 80 -4.59 6.38 -17.27
N VAL A 81 -4.85 6.08 -18.55
CA VAL A 81 -4.79 4.72 -19.08
C VAL A 81 -3.37 4.16 -18.97
N PHE A 82 -2.36 4.95 -19.30
CA PHE A 82 -0.96 4.55 -19.19
C PHE A 82 -0.57 4.18 -17.75
N LEU A 83 -0.95 5.01 -16.77
CA LEU A 83 -0.64 4.74 -15.36
C LEU A 83 -1.33 3.49 -14.83
N GLU A 84 -2.59 3.25 -15.19
CA GLU A 84 -3.29 2.01 -14.82
C GLU A 84 -2.61 0.76 -15.40
N ILE A 85 -2.23 0.81 -16.68
CA ILE A 85 -1.49 -0.29 -17.33
C ILE A 85 -0.12 -0.49 -16.68
N ALA A 86 0.60 0.61 -16.38
CA ALA A 86 1.90 0.57 -15.73
C ALA A 86 1.81 -0.05 -14.34
N MET A 87 0.84 0.36 -13.51
CA MET A 87 0.57 -0.25 -12.20
C MET A 87 0.21 -1.72 -12.33
N PHE A 88 -0.65 -2.05 -13.30
CA PHE A 88 -1.09 -3.42 -13.53
C PHE A 88 0.10 -4.33 -13.89
N SER A 89 0.95 -3.86 -14.80
CA SER A 89 2.12 -4.57 -15.32
C SER A 89 3.23 -4.68 -14.28
N SER A 90 3.55 -3.57 -13.59
CA SER A 90 4.53 -3.54 -12.50
C SER A 90 4.16 -4.57 -11.42
N PHE A 91 2.89 -4.62 -11.02
CA PHE A 91 2.44 -5.62 -10.06
C PHE A 91 2.62 -7.06 -10.58
N TYR A 92 2.32 -7.34 -11.84
CA TYR A 92 2.48 -8.69 -12.42
C TYR A 92 3.93 -9.17 -12.45
N PHE A 93 4.84 -8.29 -12.86
CA PHE A 93 6.26 -8.66 -12.97
C PHE A 93 6.89 -8.84 -11.58
N ASN A 94 6.55 -7.94 -10.65
CA ASN A 94 7.23 -7.85 -9.35
C ASN A 94 6.56 -8.73 -8.27
N TYR A 95 5.23 -8.91 -8.28
CA TYR A 95 4.54 -9.80 -7.35
C TYR A 95 4.46 -11.23 -7.90
N ASN A 96 5.46 -12.05 -7.55
CA ASN A 96 5.62 -13.41 -8.05
C ASN A 96 6.03 -14.39 -6.94
N HIS A 97 6.12 -15.68 -7.27
CA HIS A 97 6.42 -16.74 -6.30
C HIS A 97 7.80 -16.59 -5.64
N ASN A 98 8.80 -16.09 -6.38
CA ASN A 98 10.15 -15.91 -5.85
C ASN A 98 10.18 -14.82 -4.77
N LEU A 99 9.48 -13.72 -5.03
CA LEU A 99 9.37 -12.65 -4.05
C LEU A 99 8.60 -13.12 -2.82
N LEU A 100 7.45 -13.78 -3.00
CA LEU A 100 6.67 -14.27 -1.87
C LEU A 100 7.52 -15.18 -0.97
N LYS A 101 8.30 -16.09 -1.59
CA LYS A 101 9.22 -16.97 -0.88
C LYS A 101 10.26 -16.20 -0.06
N GLN A 102 10.88 -15.16 -0.62
CA GLN A 102 11.85 -14.32 0.10
C GLN A 102 11.20 -13.57 1.27
N ILE A 103 9.99 -13.05 1.09
CA ILE A 103 9.21 -12.40 2.15
C ILE A 103 8.91 -13.41 3.28
N GLU A 104 8.49 -14.61 2.94
CA GLU A 104 8.22 -15.68 3.92
C GLU A 104 9.48 -16.15 4.65
N GLU A 105 10.62 -16.27 3.96
CA GLU A 105 11.90 -16.63 4.58
C GLU A 105 12.33 -15.58 5.63
N HIS A 106 12.28 -14.30 5.28
CA HIS A 106 12.60 -13.23 6.23
C HIS A 106 11.58 -13.16 7.38
N TRP A 107 10.29 -13.33 7.10
CA TRP A 107 9.24 -13.34 8.13
C TRP A 107 9.39 -14.51 9.10
N ASN A 108 9.58 -15.72 8.59
CA ASN A 108 9.75 -16.92 9.42
C ASN A 108 11.03 -16.83 10.26
N GLY A 109 12.09 -16.22 9.73
CA GLY A 109 13.33 -15.95 10.47
C GLY A 109 13.13 -15.08 11.72
N LEU A 110 12.12 -14.20 11.73
CA LEU A 110 11.80 -13.37 12.90
C LEU A 110 11.16 -14.17 14.05
N GLN A 111 10.57 -15.35 13.74
CA GLN A 111 9.85 -16.22 14.68
C GLN A 111 8.72 -15.51 15.45
N ILE A 112 8.06 -14.55 14.80
CA ILE A 112 7.07 -13.65 15.40
C ILE A 112 5.71 -14.33 15.65
N ASP A 113 5.42 -15.42 14.94
CA ASP A 113 4.08 -16.04 14.96
C ASP A 113 3.65 -16.56 16.34
N TYR A 114 4.58 -16.72 17.28
CA TYR A 114 4.29 -17.09 18.66
C TYR A 114 3.90 -15.90 19.55
N ASP A 115 4.25 -14.66 19.16
CA ASP A 115 4.00 -13.46 19.93
C ASP A 115 2.54 -12.96 19.78
N TYR A 116 1.79 -12.92 20.89
CA TYR A 116 0.38 -12.54 20.88
C TYR A 116 0.17 -11.07 20.52
N GLU A 117 0.96 -10.15 21.09
CA GLU A 117 0.83 -8.71 20.88
C GLU A 117 1.04 -8.36 19.40
N THR A 118 2.01 -9.01 18.78
CA THR A 118 2.32 -8.80 17.37
C THR A 118 1.25 -9.37 16.45
N ARG A 119 0.73 -10.58 16.74
CA ARG A 119 -0.42 -11.13 16.00
C ARG A 119 -1.66 -10.25 16.13
N LYS A 120 -1.96 -9.80 17.35
CA LYS A 120 -3.05 -8.84 17.61
C LYS A 120 -2.85 -7.59 16.77
N TYR A 121 -1.66 -7.00 16.80
CA TYR A 121 -1.32 -5.81 16.01
C TYR A 121 -1.61 -6.01 14.52
N PHE A 122 -1.07 -7.07 13.91
CA PHE A 122 -1.26 -7.37 12.49
C PHE A 122 -2.74 -7.51 12.12
N TRP A 123 -3.48 -8.37 12.83
CA TRP A 123 -4.87 -8.66 12.48
C TRP A 123 -5.81 -7.49 12.73
N THR A 124 -5.58 -6.70 13.79
CA THR A 124 -6.35 -5.47 14.04
C THR A 124 -6.13 -4.47 12.91
N HIS A 125 -4.89 -4.20 12.51
CA HIS A 125 -4.61 -3.25 11.42
C HIS A 125 -5.13 -3.79 10.09
N LYS A 126 -4.88 -5.06 9.77
CA LYS A 126 -5.39 -5.72 8.56
C LYS A 126 -6.91 -5.62 8.46
N ALA A 127 -7.64 -5.87 9.54
CA ALA A 127 -9.09 -5.76 9.56
C ALA A 127 -9.57 -4.32 9.34
N ILE A 128 -8.98 -3.33 10.03
CA ILE A 128 -9.35 -1.92 9.89
C ILE A 128 -9.12 -1.44 8.46
N TYR A 129 -7.91 -1.65 7.91
CA TYR A 129 -7.56 -1.17 6.58
C TYR A 129 -8.36 -1.88 5.49
N ARG A 130 -8.58 -3.20 5.59
CA ARG A 130 -9.41 -3.92 4.61
C ARG A 130 -10.86 -3.44 4.64
N ARG A 131 -11.46 -3.22 5.83
CA ARG A 131 -12.82 -2.67 5.94
C ARG A 131 -12.96 -1.29 5.30
N LEU A 132 -12.02 -0.38 5.59
CA LEU A 132 -11.99 0.96 4.97
C LEU A 132 -11.89 0.87 3.45
N THR A 133 -11.00 0.00 2.97
CA THR A 133 -10.78 -0.20 1.54
C THR A 133 -12.02 -0.79 0.86
N TYR A 134 -12.69 -1.76 1.49
CA TYR A 134 -13.93 -2.34 0.98
C TYR A 134 -15.06 -1.32 0.92
N ALA A 135 -15.21 -0.49 1.97
CA ALA A 135 -16.19 0.58 1.98
C ALA A 135 -15.93 1.56 0.83
N MET A 136 -14.68 1.99 0.62
CA MET A 136 -14.33 2.90 -0.48
C MET A 136 -14.59 2.30 -1.85
N LEU A 137 -14.18 1.06 -2.10
CA LEU A 137 -14.42 0.36 -3.37
C LEU A 137 -15.92 0.19 -3.65
N LEU A 138 -16.70 -0.13 -2.62
CA LEU A 138 -18.15 -0.27 -2.73
C LEU A 138 -18.82 1.07 -3.08
N ILE A 139 -18.45 2.16 -2.40
CA ILE A 139 -18.98 3.49 -2.71
C ILE A 139 -18.58 3.90 -4.13
N LEU A 140 -17.31 3.73 -4.53
CA LEU A 140 -16.85 4.03 -5.88
C LEU A 140 -17.63 3.27 -6.95
N ASN A 141 -17.88 1.98 -6.73
CA ASN A 141 -18.66 1.17 -7.66
C ASN A 141 -20.11 1.66 -7.75
N ILE A 142 -20.78 1.92 -6.62
CA ILE A 142 -22.14 2.47 -6.61
C ILE A 142 -22.20 3.82 -7.33
N SER A 143 -21.27 4.74 -7.04
CA SER A 143 -21.18 6.03 -7.70
C SER A 143 -20.97 5.89 -9.21
N TYR A 144 -20.15 4.93 -9.63
CA TYR A 144 -19.92 4.66 -11.05
C TYR A 144 -21.18 4.12 -11.75
N GLN A 145 -21.87 3.15 -11.15
CA GLN A 145 -23.12 2.60 -11.69
C GLN A 145 -24.22 3.66 -11.76
N PHE A 146 -24.34 4.51 -10.73
CA PHE A 146 -25.28 5.62 -10.71
C PHE A 146 -24.98 6.64 -11.82
N HIS A 147 -23.70 6.95 -12.06
CA HIS A 147 -23.30 7.81 -13.16
C HIS A 147 -23.71 7.23 -14.51
N LEU A 148 -23.37 5.96 -14.77
CA LEU A 148 -23.74 5.29 -16.02
C LEU A 148 -25.25 5.26 -16.27
N TRP A 149 -26.03 5.10 -15.20
CA TRP A 149 -27.50 5.12 -15.26
C TRP A 149 -28.04 6.50 -15.61
N ASN A 150 -27.56 7.54 -14.92
CA ASN A 150 -28.09 8.90 -15.05
C ASN A 150 -27.73 9.56 -16.38
N ASP A 151 -26.58 9.20 -16.94
CA ASP A 151 -25.96 9.97 -18.02
C ASP A 151 -26.47 9.56 -19.42
N ASN A 152 -27.59 8.82 -19.51
CA ASN A 152 -28.22 8.33 -20.74
C ASN A 152 -27.23 7.68 -21.74
N TYR A 153 -26.06 7.24 -21.27
CA TYR A 153 -25.04 6.59 -22.12
C TYR A 153 -25.63 5.35 -22.81
N MET A 154 -26.52 4.62 -22.11
CA MET A 154 -27.29 3.51 -22.68
C MET A 154 -28.16 3.89 -23.89
N ILE A 155 -28.69 5.13 -23.94
CA ILE A 155 -29.54 5.62 -25.03
C ILE A 155 -28.72 6.14 -26.22
N LYS A 156 -27.48 6.61 -25.98
CA LYS A 156 -26.58 7.15 -27.02
C LYS A 156 -26.04 6.07 -27.95
N TYR A 157 -25.96 4.80 -27.51
CA TYR A 157 -25.57 3.66 -28.34
C TYR A 157 -26.76 3.09 -29.14
N LYS A 158 -27.29 3.88 -30.09
CA LYS A 158 -28.39 3.43 -30.98
C LYS A 158 -27.99 2.35 -32.00
N GLY A 159 -26.69 2.11 -32.20
CA GLY A 159 -26.19 1.09 -33.12
C GLY A 159 -26.12 -0.31 -32.49
N LYS A 160 -26.73 -1.31 -33.14
CA LYS A 160 -26.76 -2.72 -32.69
C LYS A 160 -25.36 -3.31 -32.42
N LEU A 161 -24.33 -2.87 -33.14
CA LEU A 161 -22.94 -3.32 -32.96
C LEU A 161 -22.27 -2.64 -31.76
N ALA A 162 -22.55 -1.35 -31.55
CA ALA A 162 -22.00 -0.59 -30.43
C ALA A 162 -22.59 -1.03 -29.09
N SER A 163 -23.88 -1.40 -29.06
CA SER A 163 -24.50 -1.99 -27.86
C SER A 163 -23.92 -3.37 -27.54
N VAL A 164 -23.68 -4.24 -28.53
CA VAL A 164 -23.02 -5.54 -28.32
C VAL A 164 -21.61 -5.38 -27.74
N ILE A 165 -20.79 -4.48 -28.30
CA ILE A 165 -19.45 -4.20 -27.76
C ILE A 165 -19.55 -3.67 -26.32
N PHE A 166 -20.50 -2.77 -26.06
CA PHE A 166 -20.72 -2.22 -24.73
C PHE A 166 -21.06 -3.30 -23.70
N TYR A 167 -22.00 -4.20 -24.03
CA TYR A 167 -22.37 -5.31 -23.16
C TYR A 167 -21.23 -6.30 -22.95
N LEU A 168 -20.45 -6.61 -23.99
CA LEU A 168 -19.29 -7.49 -23.88
C LEU A 168 -18.24 -6.91 -22.92
N VAL A 169 -17.91 -5.62 -23.07
CA VAL A 169 -16.96 -4.93 -22.19
C VAL A 169 -17.48 -4.88 -20.75
N PHE A 170 -18.77 -4.60 -20.53
CA PHE A 170 -19.30 -4.48 -19.17
C PHE A 170 -19.54 -5.80 -18.47
N ILE A 171 -20.09 -6.80 -19.15
CA ILE A 171 -20.49 -8.08 -18.54
C ILE A 171 -19.28 -9.01 -18.40
N ILE A 172 -18.34 -8.97 -19.33
CA ILE A 172 -17.19 -9.87 -19.34
C ILE A 172 -15.94 -9.16 -18.81
N CYS A 173 -15.52 -8.07 -19.46
CA CYS A 173 -14.25 -7.41 -19.10
C CYS A 173 -14.29 -6.70 -17.75
N GLY A 174 -15.44 -6.09 -17.42
CA GLY A 174 -15.67 -5.39 -16.16
C GLY A 174 -15.39 -6.27 -14.94
N PRO A 175 -16.13 -7.37 -14.70
CA PRO A 175 -15.93 -8.25 -13.55
C PRO A 175 -14.50 -8.77 -13.41
N ILE A 176 -13.87 -9.16 -14.52
CA ILE A 176 -12.48 -9.63 -14.54
C ILE A 176 -11.54 -8.53 -14.05
N HIS A 177 -11.69 -7.30 -14.57
CA HIS A 177 -10.88 -6.16 -14.16
C HIS A 177 -11.12 -5.81 -12.68
N TYR A 178 -12.38 -5.70 -12.24
CA TYR A 178 -12.71 -5.36 -10.85
C TYR A 178 -12.21 -6.39 -9.85
N PHE A 179 -12.35 -7.68 -10.15
CA PHE A 179 -11.83 -8.74 -9.29
C PHE A 179 -10.30 -8.68 -9.16
N ASN A 180 -9.59 -8.48 -10.27
CA ASN A 180 -8.14 -8.27 -10.24
C ASN A 180 -7.75 -7.04 -9.45
N HIS A 181 -8.42 -5.91 -9.67
CA HIS A 181 -8.18 -4.67 -8.94
C HIS A 181 -8.40 -4.85 -7.43
N PHE A 182 -9.46 -5.57 -7.04
CA PHE A 182 -9.75 -5.92 -5.65
C PHE A 182 -8.64 -6.77 -5.02
N CYS A 183 -8.19 -7.82 -5.72
CA CYS A 183 -7.11 -8.67 -5.24
C CYS A 183 -5.80 -7.88 -5.06
N LYS A 184 -5.45 -7.04 -6.03
CA LYS A 184 -4.24 -6.20 -5.96
C LYS A 184 -4.31 -5.22 -4.80
N THR A 185 -5.48 -4.62 -4.61
CA THR A 185 -5.76 -3.70 -3.52
C THR A 185 -5.59 -4.36 -2.14
N CYS A 186 -6.08 -5.60 -1.96
CA CYS A 186 -5.86 -6.36 -0.73
C CYS A 186 -4.36 -6.56 -0.44
N ILE A 187 -3.58 -6.96 -1.44
CA ILE A 187 -2.14 -7.23 -1.28
C ILE A 187 -1.37 -5.94 -0.98
N ASN A 188 -1.69 -4.87 -1.69
CA ASN A 188 -1.08 -3.55 -1.49
C ASN A 188 -1.34 -2.96 -0.10
N MET A 189 -2.37 -3.43 0.62
CA MET A 189 -2.57 -3.09 2.03
C MET A 189 -1.84 -4.07 2.96
N ASP A 190 -1.91 -5.37 2.66
CA ASP A 190 -1.33 -6.42 3.50
C ASP A 190 0.21 -6.30 3.59
N LEU A 191 0.89 -5.94 2.49
CA LEU A 191 2.36 -5.82 2.44
C LEU A 191 2.91 -4.71 3.37
N PRO A 192 2.45 -3.45 3.31
CA PRO A 192 2.84 -2.42 4.29
C PRO A 192 2.53 -2.82 5.74
N ILE A 193 1.40 -3.49 6.00
CA ILE A 193 1.02 -3.92 7.35
C ILE A 193 1.97 -5.01 7.87
N LEU A 194 2.40 -5.93 7.00
CA LEU A 194 3.41 -6.93 7.33
C LEU A 194 4.74 -6.26 7.73
N ALA A 195 5.21 -5.31 6.91
CA ALA A 195 6.42 -4.53 7.19
C ALA A 195 6.32 -3.75 8.51
N GLN A 196 5.22 -3.02 8.73
CA GLN A 196 4.96 -2.32 9.99
C GLN A 196 4.98 -3.26 11.20
N THR A 197 4.42 -4.46 11.04
CA THR A 197 4.36 -5.45 12.11
C THR A 197 5.75 -5.97 12.48
N ALA A 198 6.63 -6.20 11.50
CA ALA A 198 8.00 -6.63 11.73
C ALA A 198 8.84 -5.57 12.47
N VAL A 199 8.66 -4.29 12.14
CA VAL A 199 9.32 -3.19 12.87
C VAL A 199 8.71 -3.02 14.27
N GLN A 200 7.39 -3.09 14.39
CA GLN A 200 6.67 -2.98 15.66
C GLN A 200 7.09 -4.07 16.66
N PHE A 201 7.32 -5.29 16.18
CA PHE A 201 7.80 -6.40 17.02
C PHE A 201 9.12 -6.05 17.72
N ASN A 202 10.12 -5.58 16.97
CA ASN A 202 11.41 -5.20 17.53
C ASN A 202 11.27 -4.02 18.50
N LEU A 203 10.42 -3.04 18.17
CA LEU A 203 10.13 -1.91 19.05
C LEU A 203 9.52 -2.35 20.39
N ILE A 204 8.56 -3.28 20.38
CA ILE A 204 7.96 -3.82 21.61
C ILE A 204 9.02 -4.52 22.47
N LYS A 205 9.89 -5.34 21.85
CA LYS A 205 10.97 -6.02 22.56
C LYS A 205 11.98 -5.05 23.18
N LEU A 206 12.37 -4.02 22.44
CA LEU A 206 13.26 -2.96 22.93
C LEU A 206 12.65 -2.16 24.08
N LYS A 207 11.35 -1.82 23.99
CA LYS A 207 10.66 -1.12 25.07
C LYS A 207 10.61 -1.96 26.35
N LYS A 208 10.31 -3.25 26.25
CA LYS A 208 10.34 -4.17 27.41
C LYS A 208 11.74 -4.22 28.04
N LEU A 209 12.77 -4.36 27.21
CA LEU A 209 14.16 -4.40 27.67
C LEU A 209 14.60 -3.05 28.29
N LEU A 210 14.14 -1.92 27.74
CA LEU A 210 14.36 -0.60 28.34
C LEU A 210 13.65 -0.46 29.70
N ASP A 211 12.39 -0.90 29.81
CA ASP A 211 11.63 -0.84 31.06
C ASP A 211 12.20 -1.76 32.15
N GLU A 212 12.79 -2.90 31.76
CA GLU A 212 13.52 -3.79 32.66
C GLU A 212 14.85 -3.17 33.11
N SER A 213 15.62 -2.58 32.18
CA SER A 213 16.87 -1.86 32.49
C SER A 213 16.67 -0.66 33.42
N ALA A 214 15.48 -0.07 33.44
CA ALA A 214 15.15 1.02 34.34
C ALA A 214 14.96 0.54 35.80
N LYS A 215 14.69 -0.74 36.01
CA LYS A 215 14.49 -1.34 37.35
C LYS A 215 15.78 -1.89 37.94
N ASP A 216 16.67 -2.42 37.11
CA ASP A 216 17.96 -2.98 37.49
C ASP A 216 18.99 -2.74 36.37
N GLU A 217 20.09 -2.02 36.66
CA GLU A 217 21.15 -1.77 35.67
C GLU A 217 21.85 -3.04 35.20
N ASN A 218 21.84 -4.11 36.01
CA ASN A 218 22.43 -5.40 35.66
C ASN A 218 21.50 -6.28 34.80
N SER A 219 20.27 -5.84 34.51
CA SER A 219 19.32 -6.60 33.68
C SER A 219 19.61 -6.54 32.18
N LEU A 220 20.55 -5.69 31.74
CA LEU A 220 20.96 -5.57 30.34
C LEU A 220 21.90 -6.71 29.93
N ASP A 221 21.36 -7.75 29.27
CA ASP A 221 22.16 -8.80 28.64
C ASP A 221 22.55 -8.43 27.19
N ILE A 222 23.82 -8.63 26.85
CA ILE A 222 24.34 -8.46 25.50
C ILE A 222 23.68 -9.42 24.50
N ASN A 223 23.33 -10.63 24.94
CA ASN A 223 22.67 -11.61 24.09
C ASN A 223 21.29 -11.14 23.65
N ASP A 224 20.56 -10.44 24.53
CA ASP A 224 19.25 -9.89 24.21
C ASP A 224 19.37 -8.77 23.18
N ILE A 225 20.34 -7.86 23.36
CA ILE A 225 20.60 -6.79 22.38
C ILE A 225 21.02 -7.37 21.03
N GLN A 226 21.92 -8.37 21.01
CA GLN A 226 22.35 -9.07 19.80
C GLN A 226 21.18 -9.74 19.07
N ASN A 227 20.31 -10.43 19.81
CA ASN A 227 19.12 -11.08 19.26
C ASN A 227 18.14 -10.07 18.67
N ILE A 228 17.88 -8.96 19.37
CA ILE A 228 17.02 -7.89 18.85
C ILE A 228 17.66 -7.26 17.60
N ARG A 229 18.97 -6.98 17.59
CA ARG A 229 19.65 -6.45 16.40
C ARG A 229 19.54 -7.41 15.22
N TYR A 230 19.77 -8.71 15.43
CA TYR A 230 19.60 -9.71 14.38
C TYR A 230 18.18 -9.69 13.79
N LYS A 231 17.15 -9.62 14.64
CA LYS A 231 15.75 -9.51 14.20
C LYS A 231 15.45 -8.16 13.55
N TYR A 232 16.11 -7.09 13.95
CA TYR A 232 16.04 -5.81 13.26
C TYR A 232 16.59 -5.90 11.84
N LEU A 233 17.75 -6.54 11.63
CA LEU A 233 18.31 -6.77 10.29
C LEU A 233 17.39 -7.60 9.40
N LEU A 234 16.73 -8.61 9.97
CA LEU A 234 15.71 -9.39 9.24
C LEU A 234 14.51 -8.51 8.86
N SER A 235 14.08 -7.61 9.75
CA SER A 235 13.03 -6.62 9.44
C SER A 235 13.48 -5.65 8.36
N CYS A 236 14.74 -5.17 8.35
CA CYS A 236 15.28 -4.35 7.25
C CYS A 236 15.14 -5.08 5.91
N ARG A 237 15.67 -6.31 5.83
CA ARG A 237 15.62 -7.13 4.61
C ARG A 237 14.19 -7.39 4.14
N LEU A 238 13.28 -7.66 5.07
CA LEU A 238 11.86 -7.81 4.77
C LEU A 238 11.26 -6.53 4.16
N VAL A 239 11.53 -5.38 4.78
CA VAL A 239 11.03 -4.09 4.28
C VAL A 239 11.63 -3.79 2.90
N ASP A 240 12.92 -4.01 2.69
CA ASP A 240 13.58 -3.81 1.40
C ASP A 240 12.95 -4.67 0.31
N LYS A 241 12.68 -5.94 0.60
CA LYS A 241 12.00 -6.84 -0.35
C LYS A 241 10.58 -6.41 -0.66
N ILE A 242 9.86 -5.89 0.33
CA ILE A 242 8.52 -5.34 0.06
C ILE A 242 8.63 -4.03 -0.74
N ASN A 243 9.65 -3.21 -0.48
CA ASN A 243 9.91 -1.95 -1.16
C ASN A 243 10.20 -2.15 -2.66
N GLU A 244 10.80 -3.28 -3.07
CA GLU A 244 11.01 -3.62 -4.49
C GLU A 244 9.69 -3.58 -5.31
N ILE A 245 8.55 -3.96 -4.72
CA ILE A 245 7.24 -3.77 -5.38
C ILE A 245 6.61 -2.43 -5.01
N MET A 246 6.63 -2.07 -3.73
CA MET A 246 5.85 -0.92 -3.25
C MET A 246 6.37 0.40 -3.79
N SER A 247 7.68 0.53 -3.98
CA SER A 247 8.32 1.76 -4.48
C SER A 247 7.79 2.23 -5.83
N PRO A 248 7.81 1.42 -6.92
CA PRO A 248 7.25 1.84 -8.20
C PRO A 248 5.73 2.04 -8.15
N LEU A 249 5.01 1.26 -7.33
CA LEU A 249 3.56 1.43 -7.18
C LEU A 249 3.20 2.74 -6.47
N LEU A 250 3.96 3.13 -5.44
CA LEU A 250 3.77 4.40 -4.73
C LEU A 250 4.02 5.58 -5.67
N LEU A 251 5.05 5.51 -6.53
CA LEU A 251 5.30 6.51 -7.57
C LEU A 251 4.08 6.67 -8.48
N CYS A 252 3.61 5.57 -9.11
CA CYS A 252 2.46 5.63 -10.01
C CYS A 252 1.19 6.16 -9.32
N ARG A 253 0.93 5.72 -8.09
CA ARG A 253 -0.24 6.16 -7.30
C ARG A 253 -0.19 7.64 -6.97
N PHE A 254 0.99 8.16 -6.67
CA PHE A 254 1.14 9.58 -6.38
C PHE A 254 1.03 10.43 -7.65
N THR A 255 1.59 9.99 -8.78
CA THR A 255 1.33 10.65 -10.07
C THR A 255 -0.17 10.67 -10.38
N TYR A 256 -0.85 9.55 -10.14
CA TYR A 256 -2.29 9.44 -10.29
C TYR A 256 -3.06 10.37 -9.32
N PHE A 257 -2.58 10.50 -8.08
CA PHE A 257 -3.12 11.46 -7.10
C PHE A 257 -3.00 12.90 -7.60
N LEU A 258 -1.81 13.31 -8.08
CA LEU A 258 -1.60 14.66 -8.61
C LEU A 258 -2.53 14.96 -9.80
N LEU A 259 -2.69 14.02 -10.73
CA LEU A 259 -3.58 14.18 -11.88
C LEU A 259 -5.05 14.34 -11.49
N ASN A 260 -5.52 13.54 -10.52
CA ASN A 260 -6.89 13.63 -10.02
C ASN A 260 -7.12 14.91 -9.22
N ALA A 261 -6.17 15.29 -8.37
CA ALA A 261 -6.24 16.52 -7.59
C ALA A 261 -6.23 17.75 -8.51
N TRP A 262 -5.33 17.80 -9.50
CA TRP A 262 -5.31 18.82 -10.54
C TRP A 262 -6.67 18.94 -11.23
N SER A 263 -7.20 17.80 -11.71
CA SER A 263 -8.47 17.80 -12.44
C SER A 263 -9.62 18.28 -11.57
N LEU A 264 -9.66 17.86 -10.31
CA LEU A 264 -10.71 18.23 -9.38
C LEU A 264 -10.68 19.74 -9.13
N SER A 265 -9.50 20.29 -8.85
CA SER A 265 -9.34 21.73 -8.62
C SER A 265 -9.69 22.55 -9.85
N TYR A 266 -9.29 22.10 -11.04
CA TYR A 266 -9.67 22.76 -12.28
C TYR A 266 -11.20 22.74 -12.49
N SER A 267 -11.84 21.60 -12.27
CA SER A 267 -13.30 21.46 -12.41
C SER A 267 -14.07 22.31 -11.40
N LEU A 268 -13.58 22.42 -10.16
CA LEU A 268 -14.22 23.21 -9.11
C LEU A 268 -14.06 24.72 -9.30
N LEU A 269 -12.86 25.16 -9.72
CA LEU A 269 -12.54 26.58 -9.78
C LEU A 269 -12.90 27.24 -11.12
N TYR A 270 -12.86 26.49 -12.23
CA TYR A 270 -12.89 27.07 -13.57
C TYR A 270 -13.94 26.48 -14.51
N ALA A 271 -14.42 25.25 -14.28
CA ALA A 271 -15.34 24.61 -15.22
C ALA A 271 -16.81 24.95 -14.91
N LYS A 272 -17.52 25.54 -15.89
CA LYS A 272 -18.98 25.66 -15.89
C LYS A 272 -19.60 24.30 -16.26
N GLN A 273 -19.66 23.37 -15.32
CA GLN A 273 -20.32 22.08 -15.47
C GLN A 273 -21.67 22.08 -14.74
N GLY A 274 -22.58 21.19 -15.13
CA GLY A 274 -23.84 21.00 -14.40
C GLY A 274 -23.58 20.55 -12.96
N GLN A 275 -24.37 21.07 -12.01
CA GLN A 275 -24.15 20.87 -10.57
C GLN A 275 -24.11 19.38 -10.17
N SER A 276 -24.95 18.53 -10.76
CA SER A 276 -24.98 17.09 -10.48
C SER A 276 -23.71 16.36 -10.93
N TYR A 277 -23.16 16.71 -12.11
CA TYR A 277 -21.92 16.15 -12.63
C TYR A 277 -20.71 16.60 -11.80
N GLN A 278 -20.71 17.86 -11.37
CA GLN A 278 -19.69 18.39 -10.45
C GLN A 278 -19.66 17.62 -9.13
N TRP A 279 -20.82 17.42 -8.48
CA TRP A 279 -20.89 16.66 -7.23
C TRP A 279 -20.39 15.21 -7.37
N LEU A 280 -20.76 14.54 -8.46
CA LEU A 280 -20.31 13.17 -8.71
C LEU A 280 -18.79 13.09 -8.94
N SER A 281 -18.24 14.02 -9.72
CA SER A 281 -16.79 14.13 -9.95
C SER A 281 -16.03 14.40 -8.64
N VAL A 282 -16.58 15.25 -7.77
CA VAL A 282 -16.01 15.56 -6.43
C VAL A 282 -16.01 14.32 -5.54
N ILE A 283 -17.13 13.58 -5.48
CA ILE A 283 -17.23 12.36 -4.67
C ILE A 283 -16.22 11.31 -5.16
N GLN A 284 -16.17 11.04 -6.46
CA GLN A 284 -15.26 10.04 -7.02
C GLN A 284 -13.78 10.42 -6.83
N SER A 285 -13.42 11.66 -7.16
CA SER A 285 -12.05 12.16 -6.99
C SER A 285 -11.67 12.17 -5.51
N GLY A 286 -12.56 12.63 -4.63
CA GLY A 286 -12.34 12.65 -3.17
C GLY A 286 -12.09 11.25 -2.60
N LEU A 287 -12.86 10.24 -3.02
CA LEU A 287 -12.66 8.86 -2.60
C LEU A 287 -11.33 8.28 -3.09
N ILE A 288 -10.98 8.54 -4.36
CA ILE A 288 -9.69 8.12 -4.94
C ILE A 288 -8.52 8.74 -4.16
N LEU A 289 -8.57 10.05 -3.92
CA LEU A 289 -7.54 10.77 -3.17
C LEU A 289 -7.43 10.20 -1.75
N THR A 290 -8.56 9.97 -1.07
CA THR A 290 -8.57 9.39 0.29
C THR A 290 -7.96 7.99 0.32
N ALA A 291 -8.27 7.14 -0.67
CA ALA A 291 -7.68 5.81 -0.78
C ALA A 291 -6.15 5.87 -0.93
N ILE A 292 -5.65 6.76 -1.80
CA ILE A 292 -4.20 6.94 -2.00
C ILE A 292 -3.52 7.45 -0.73
N LEU A 293 -4.16 8.36 0.00
CA LEU A 293 -3.66 8.84 1.29
C LEU A 293 -3.59 7.74 2.34
N LEU A 294 -4.58 6.84 2.40
CA LEU A 294 -4.53 5.69 3.31
C LEU A 294 -3.32 4.79 3.01
N TYR A 295 -3.03 4.50 1.74
CA TYR A 295 -1.86 3.71 1.36
C TYR A 295 -0.55 4.40 1.71
N THR A 296 -0.47 5.71 1.45
CA THR A 296 0.71 6.52 1.71
C THR A 296 0.97 6.61 3.21
N HIS A 297 -0.06 6.88 4.00
CA HIS A 297 0.03 6.89 5.46
C HIS A 297 0.47 5.54 6.04
N SER A 298 -0.08 4.43 5.55
CA SER A 298 0.35 3.08 5.95
C SER A 298 1.84 2.86 5.62
N SER A 299 2.32 3.37 4.49
CA SER A 299 3.72 3.26 4.11
C SER A 299 4.66 4.11 4.99
N ILE A 300 4.25 5.35 5.32
CA ILE A 300 5.02 6.27 6.19
C ILE A 300 5.18 5.70 7.60
N LYS A 301 4.16 5.00 8.13
CA LYS A 301 4.21 4.41 9.47
C LYS A 301 5.37 3.43 9.69
N ILE A 302 5.92 2.84 8.63
CA ILE A 302 7.11 1.98 8.72
C ILE A 302 8.30 2.80 9.18
N HIS A 303 8.51 3.95 8.54
CA HIS A 303 9.59 4.88 8.85
C HIS A 303 9.43 5.53 10.23
N GLU A 304 8.22 6.00 10.57
CA GLU A 304 7.95 6.55 11.91
C GLU A 304 8.29 5.56 13.04
N LYS A 305 7.92 4.28 12.86
CA LYS A 305 8.25 3.22 13.83
C LYS A 305 9.73 2.89 13.84
N SER A 306 10.41 2.96 12.70
CA SER A 306 11.86 2.77 12.62
C SER A 306 12.60 3.86 13.39
N LEU A 307 12.17 5.12 13.27
CA LEU A 307 12.75 6.23 14.05
C LEU A 307 12.52 6.04 15.54
N GLU A 308 11.30 5.67 15.94
CA GLU A 308 10.99 5.39 17.36
C GLU A 308 11.85 4.24 17.92
N LEU A 309 12.10 3.22 17.10
CA LEU A 309 12.96 2.10 17.43
C LEU A 309 14.41 2.55 17.66
N LEU A 310 14.99 3.30 16.72
CA LEU A 310 16.35 3.82 16.83
C LEU A 310 16.48 4.77 18.03
N ALA A 311 15.48 5.61 18.29
CA ALA A 311 15.46 6.47 19.48
C ALA A 311 15.41 5.65 20.78
N THR A 312 14.73 4.49 20.78
CA THR A 312 14.68 3.58 21.94
C THR A 312 16.04 2.89 22.15
N VAL A 313 16.70 2.46 21.07
CA VAL A 313 18.07 1.93 21.10
C VAL A 313 19.07 2.97 21.62
N TYR A 314 18.92 4.22 21.20
CA TYR A 314 19.73 5.32 21.73
C TYR A 314 19.50 5.50 23.23
N LYS A 315 18.25 5.50 23.71
CA LYS A 315 17.95 5.56 25.15
C LYS A 315 18.59 4.41 25.93
N LEU A 316 18.67 3.21 25.35
CA LEU A 316 19.36 2.06 25.95
C LEU A 316 20.87 2.30 26.12
N SER A 317 21.53 2.99 25.18
CA SER A 317 22.96 3.33 25.34
C SER A 317 23.23 4.21 26.57
N LEU A 318 22.25 5.02 26.97
CA LEU A 318 22.35 5.89 28.15
C LEU A 318 22.13 5.14 29.48
N LYS A 319 21.79 3.84 29.42
CA LYS A 319 21.50 2.99 30.59
C LYS A 319 22.61 2.01 30.95
N THR A 320 23.72 2.03 30.21
CA THR A 320 24.82 1.11 30.44
C THR A 320 26.18 1.81 30.34
N ASN A 321 27.09 1.42 31.22
CA ASN A 321 28.49 1.83 31.18
C ASN A 321 29.40 0.72 30.59
N SER A 322 28.82 -0.42 30.20
CA SER A 322 29.59 -1.54 29.63
C SER A 322 30.00 -1.24 28.20
N MET A 323 31.32 -1.20 27.94
CA MET A 323 31.86 -1.00 26.59
C MET A 323 31.40 -2.08 25.60
N ALA A 324 31.19 -3.32 26.05
CA ALA A 324 30.70 -4.39 25.20
C ALA A 324 29.25 -4.14 24.75
N LEU A 325 28.38 -3.71 25.66
CA LEU A 325 26.99 -3.34 25.34
C LEU A 325 26.93 -2.09 24.47
N LEU A 326 27.75 -1.08 24.78
CA LEU A 326 27.83 0.15 23.97
C LEU A 326 28.30 -0.13 22.54
N ASN A 327 29.27 -1.02 22.35
CA ASN A 327 29.71 -1.43 21.02
C ASN A 327 28.57 -2.11 20.24
N GLU A 328 27.82 -3.02 20.86
CA GLU A 328 26.70 -3.68 20.22
C GLU A 328 25.56 -2.69 19.87
N ILE A 329 25.26 -1.77 20.78
CA ILE A 329 24.28 -0.70 20.54
C ILE A 329 24.74 0.24 19.41
N SER A 330 26.04 0.56 19.35
CA SER A 330 26.60 1.38 18.26
C SER A 330 26.46 0.69 16.90
N LEU A 331 26.64 -0.63 16.83
CA LEU A 331 26.43 -1.42 15.61
C LEU A 331 24.96 -1.43 15.19
N PHE A 332 24.05 -1.43 16.17
CA PHE A 332 22.62 -1.28 15.93
C PHE A 332 22.33 0.10 15.32
N LEU A 333 22.76 1.17 15.98
CA LEU A 333 22.51 2.56 15.56
C LEU A 333 23.17 2.94 14.23
N LYS A 334 24.22 2.22 13.81
CA LYS A 334 24.89 2.44 12.53
C LYS A 334 24.01 2.08 11.32
N HIS A 335 22.95 1.29 11.50
CA HIS A 335 22.05 0.97 10.41
C HIS A 335 21.17 2.17 10.03
N GLU A 336 21.01 2.38 8.73
CA GLU A 336 20.14 3.43 8.19
C GLU A 336 18.67 3.18 8.55
N GLU A 337 17.90 4.26 8.51
CA GLU A 337 16.46 4.25 8.76
C GLU A 337 15.74 3.31 7.77
N ILE A 338 14.73 2.60 8.26
CA ILE A 338 13.95 1.68 7.44
C ILE A 338 12.71 2.40 6.93
N GLY A 339 12.44 2.34 5.63
CA GLY A 339 11.24 2.92 5.05
C GLY A 339 11.02 2.50 3.61
N PHE A 340 9.84 2.80 3.09
CA PHE A 340 9.62 2.70 1.65
C PHE A 340 10.17 3.92 0.94
N THR A 341 10.54 3.71 -0.32
CA THR A 341 11.05 4.76 -1.21
C THR A 341 9.99 5.17 -2.21
N PHE A 342 10.11 6.40 -2.70
CA PHE A 342 9.27 6.95 -3.74
C PHE A 342 9.90 6.69 -5.11
N GLY A 343 9.62 5.54 -5.72
CA GLY A 343 10.23 5.14 -7.00
C GLY A 343 11.76 5.07 -6.99
N GLY A 344 12.37 4.90 -5.81
CA GLY A 344 13.82 4.92 -5.61
C GLY A 344 14.45 6.31 -5.53
N ILE A 345 13.66 7.39 -5.55
CA ILE A 345 14.17 8.77 -5.58
C ILE A 345 14.50 9.27 -4.16
N PHE A 346 13.55 9.12 -3.23
CA PHE A 346 13.71 9.54 -1.82
C PHE A 346 12.89 8.63 -0.89
N MET A 347 13.22 8.62 0.40
CA MET A 347 12.45 7.88 1.40
C MET A 347 11.12 8.57 1.71
N LEU A 348 10.05 7.78 1.78
CA LEU A 348 8.72 8.26 2.07
C LEU A 348 8.57 8.56 3.58
N THR A 349 8.68 9.83 3.92
CA THR A 349 8.54 10.38 5.27
C THR A 349 7.35 11.34 5.36
N THR A 350 6.98 11.75 6.58
CA THR A 350 5.98 12.82 6.79
C THR A 350 6.40 14.14 6.17
N SER A 351 7.69 14.48 6.22
CA SER A 351 8.24 15.69 5.58
C SER A 351 8.13 15.59 4.06
N SER A 352 8.46 14.45 3.45
CA SER A 352 8.30 14.23 2.02
C SER A 352 6.84 14.39 1.58
N LEU A 353 5.90 13.87 2.35
CA LEU A 353 4.47 14.01 2.09
C LEU A 353 4.03 15.48 2.16
N SER A 354 4.50 16.21 3.18
CA SER A 354 4.23 17.64 3.32
C SER A 354 4.75 18.42 2.10
N THR A 355 5.99 18.18 1.67
CA THR A 355 6.58 18.80 0.47
C THR A 355 5.76 18.51 -0.78
N LEU A 356 5.35 17.25 -0.97
CA LEU A 356 4.52 16.83 -2.09
C LEU A 356 3.15 17.54 -2.09
N PHE A 357 2.53 17.73 -0.92
CA PHE A 357 1.30 18.52 -0.79
C PHE A 357 1.53 20.01 -1.04
N SER A 358 2.63 20.59 -0.57
CA SER A 358 2.98 21.98 -0.84
C SER A 358 3.13 22.21 -2.34
N ILE A 359 3.84 21.33 -3.05
CA ILE A 359 3.97 21.39 -4.51
C ILE A 359 2.59 21.34 -5.18
N LEU A 360 1.72 20.42 -4.75
CA LEU A 360 0.36 20.32 -5.28
C LEU A 360 -0.42 21.63 -5.09
N ILE A 361 -0.41 22.19 -3.87
CA ILE A 361 -1.13 23.44 -3.55
C ILE A 361 -0.55 24.60 -4.37
N THR A 362 0.77 24.72 -4.48
CA THR A 362 1.42 25.75 -5.30
C THR A 362 0.99 25.65 -6.76
N VAL A 363 0.98 24.44 -7.31
CA VAL A 363 0.51 24.19 -8.68
C VAL A 363 -0.96 24.58 -8.82
N MET A 364 -1.82 24.21 -7.87
CA MET A 364 -3.24 24.59 -7.89
C MET A 364 -3.45 26.10 -7.83
N ILE A 365 -2.69 26.82 -7.00
CA ILE A 365 -2.77 28.28 -6.89
C ILE A 365 -2.24 28.97 -8.15
N ALA A 366 -1.23 28.39 -8.81
CA ALA A 366 -0.64 28.93 -10.04
C ALA A 366 -1.47 28.66 -11.31
N LEU A 367 -2.44 27.73 -11.26
CA LEU A 367 -3.34 27.41 -12.39
C LEU A 367 -3.92 28.62 -13.16
N PRO A 368 -4.50 29.65 -12.52
CA PRO A 368 -5.11 30.77 -13.24
C PRO A 368 -4.07 31.64 -13.96
N SER A 369 -2.78 31.55 -13.59
CA SER A 369 -1.69 32.26 -14.27
C SER A 369 -1.31 31.62 -15.61
N PHE A 370 -1.63 30.34 -15.82
CA PHE A 370 -1.36 29.60 -17.07
C PHE A 370 -2.55 29.56 -18.03
N SER A 371 -3.72 30.06 -17.63
CA SER A 371 -4.93 30.13 -18.46
C SER A 371 -5.15 31.49 -19.14
N ARG A 372 -4.14 32.38 -19.08
CA ARG A 372 -4.01 33.56 -19.93
C ARG A 372 -2.98 33.24 -21.00
#